data_AF-A0A841QFW3-F1
#
_entry.id   AF-A0A841QFW3-F1
#
_cell.length_a   1.000
_cell.length_b   1.000
_cell.length_c   1.000
_cell.angle_alpha   90.00
_cell.angle_beta   90.00
_cell.angle_gamma   90.00
#
_symmetry.space_group_name_H-M   'P 1'
#
loop_
_entity.id
_entity.type
_entity.pdbx_description
1 polymer ?
#
loop_
_entity_poly.entity_id
_entity_poly.type
_entity_poly.pdbx_seq_one_letter_code
_entity_poly.pdbx_strand_id
1 'polypeptide(L)'
;MSATRTRKAWRVTVRGHDFESTVYAPSAGKARYEVFLDVSDVNGGLSFPDIRVLRHRGMDRSMPELPPEAAGVSKMALEKLLHACGATREQPEKCGSRDHFYCSNNDTGMAELVTAGLMRPKGSGWAKGECYFQATQLGQIAARALCPLYRGDDFAWPEVAA
;
A
#
# COMPACT_ATOMS: atom_id res chain seq x y z
N MET A 1 7.82 16.43 -15.69
CA MET A 1 7.42 15.05 -15.36
C MET A 1 8.04 14.70 -14.03
N SER A 2 7.25 14.33 -13.03
CA SER A 2 7.80 13.90 -11.73
C SER A 2 8.56 12.59 -11.91
N ALA A 3 9.61 12.36 -11.13
CA ALA A 3 10.37 11.11 -11.21
C ALA A 3 9.46 9.93 -10.83
N THR A 4 9.52 8.84 -11.61
CA THR A 4 8.74 7.62 -11.33
C THR A 4 9.06 7.10 -9.93
N ARG A 5 8.03 6.97 -9.09
CA ARG A 5 8.16 6.42 -7.74
C ARG A 5 8.31 4.91 -7.81
N THR A 6 9.52 4.41 -7.56
CA THR A 6 9.81 2.96 -7.62
C THR A 6 10.07 2.39 -6.24
N ARG A 7 9.28 1.39 -5.86
CA ARG A 7 9.51 0.56 -4.67
C ARG A 7 10.54 -0.52 -5.02
N LYS A 8 11.73 -0.38 -4.45
CA LYS A 8 12.87 -1.26 -4.70
C LYS A 8 12.75 -2.61 -3.97
N ALA A 9 12.92 -3.70 -4.70
CA ALA A 9 12.94 -5.07 -4.18
C ALA A 9 14.36 -5.64 -3.90
N TRP A 10 14.47 -6.40 -2.82
CA TRP A 10 15.69 -7.07 -2.40
C TRP A 10 15.39 -8.54 -2.17
N ARG A 11 16.23 -9.39 -2.76
CA ARG A 11 16.24 -10.82 -2.54
C ARG A 11 17.03 -11.09 -1.26
N VAL A 12 16.43 -11.78 -0.30
CA VAL A 12 17.04 -12.06 1.00
C VAL A 12 17.10 -13.56 1.24
N THR A 13 18.25 -14.02 1.70
CA THR A 13 18.46 -15.40 2.18
C THR A 13 19.11 -15.34 3.56
N VAL A 14 18.61 -16.15 4.49
CA VAL A 14 19.12 -16.23 5.87
C VAL A 14 19.83 -17.56 6.08
N ARG A 15 21.04 -17.54 6.63
CA ARG A 15 21.79 -18.76 6.91
C ARG A 15 21.00 -19.68 7.86
N GLY A 16 20.92 -20.97 7.52
CA GLY A 16 20.15 -21.95 8.29
C GLY A 16 18.65 -21.93 8.01
N HIS A 17 18.20 -21.14 7.04
CA HIS A 17 16.83 -21.16 6.53
C HIS A 17 16.84 -21.43 5.02
N ASP A 18 16.06 -22.41 4.58
CA ASP A 18 16.06 -22.88 3.19
C ASP A 18 15.20 -22.03 2.22
N PHE A 19 14.66 -20.91 2.70
CA PHE A 19 13.75 -20.05 1.93
C PHE A 19 14.40 -18.73 1.50
N GLU A 20 14.14 -18.34 0.26
CA GLU A 20 14.45 -17.03 -0.30
C GLU A 20 13.21 -16.12 -0.25
N SER A 21 13.35 -14.93 0.33
CA SER A 21 12.26 -13.95 0.41
C SER A 21 12.52 -12.71 -0.44
N THR A 22 11.45 -12.00 -0.82
CA THR A 22 11.55 -10.65 -1.42
C THR A 22 11.10 -9.62 -0.40
N VAL A 23 11.99 -8.67 -0.08
CA VAL A 23 11.76 -7.55 0.84
C VAL A 23 11.81 -6.24 0.07
N TYR A 24 10.91 -5.30 0.37
CA TYR A 24 10.88 -3.99 -0.28
C TYR A 24 11.45 -2.92 0.66
N ALA A 25 12.60 -2.35 0.32
CA ALA A 25 13.29 -1.37 1.17
C ALA A 25 14.08 -0.34 0.32
N PRO A 26 14.39 0.86 0.83
CA PRO A 26 15.12 1.88 0.07
C PRO A 26 16.57 1.49 -0.22
N SER A 27 17.16 0.62 0.60
CA SER A 27 18.55 0.17 0.52
C SER A 27 18.72 -1.28 1.00
N ALA A 28 19.83 -1.90 0.64
CA ALA A 28 20.18 -3.26 1.10
C ALA A 28 20.29 -3.34 2.63
N GLY A 29 20.84 -2.29 3.26
CA GLY A 29 20.97 -2.21 4.70
C GLY A 29 19.63 -2.17 5.42
N LYS A 30 18.65 -1.44 4.87
CA LYS A 30 17.28 -1.42 5.42
C LYS A 30 16.56 -2.75 5.23
N ALA A 31 16.67 -3.37 4.05
CA ALA A 31 16.14 -4.73 3.85
C ALA A 31 16.75 -5.73 4.82
N ARG A 32 18.08 -5.68 5.05
CA ARG A 32 18.75 -6.54 6.03
C ARG A 32 18.23 -6.31 7.45
N TYR A 33 18.05 -5.05 7.84
CA TYR A 33 17.57 -4.70 9.17
C TYR A 33 16.13 -5.16 9.41
N GLU A 34 15.25 -5.02 8.41
CA GLU A 34 13.87 -5.53 8.49
C GLU A 34 13.85 -7.05 8.71
N VAL A 35 14.63 -7.81 7.93
CA VAL A 35 14.74 -9.27 8.14
C VAL A 35 15.37 -9.63 9.48
N PHE A 36 16.35 -8.85 9.94
CA PHE A 36 16.92 -9.06 11.27
C PHE A 36 15.84 -8.95 12.34
N LEU A 37 15.04 -7.89 12.33
CA LEU A 37 13.94 -7.71 13.30
C LEU A 37 12.89 -8.82 13.20
N ASP A 38 12.49 -9.21 11.99
CA ASP A 38 11.44 -10.23 11.79
C ASP A 38 11.88 -11.62 12.29
N VAL A 39 13.19 -11.92 12.31
CA VAL A 39 13.73 -13.25 12.68
C VAL A 39 14.38 -13.27 14.07
N SER A 40 14.92 -12.14 14.54
CA SER A 40 15.63 -12.09 15.84
C SER A 40 14.73 -12.45 17.02
N ASP A 41 13.43 -12.19 16.91
CA ASP A 41 12.44 -12.51 17.94
C ASP A 41 12.31 -14.02 18.20
N VAL A 42 12.69 -14.87 17.22
CA VAL A 42 12.61 -16.33 17.31
C VAL A 42 13.97 -17.03 17.22
N ASN A 43 15.04 -16.29 16.88
CA ASN A 43 16.39 -16.80 16.77
C ASN A 43 17.42 -15.80 17.30
N GLY A 44 17.74 -15.89 18.60
CA GLY A 44 18.72 -15.03 19.26
C GLY A 44 20.18 -15.24 18.82
N GLY A 45 20.48 -16.27 18.02
CA GLY A 45 21.81 -16.51 17.45
C GLY A 45 22.02 -15.85 16.08
N LEU A 46 20.99 -15.23 15.50
CA LEU A 46 21.08 -14.58 14.20
C LEU A 46 21.95 -13.31 14.28
N SER A 47 22.86 -13.16 13.32
CA SER A 47 23.66 -11.95 13.17
C SER A 47 23.52 -11.36 11.76
N PHE A 48 23.89 -10.09 11.56
CA PHE A 48 23.83 -9.43 10.25
C PHE A 48 24.59 -10.18 9.14
N PRO A 49 25.79 -10.75 9.38
CA PRO A 49 26.48 -11.60 8.42
C PRO A 49 25.70 -12.83 7.93
N ASP A 50 24.76 -13.33 8.75
CA ASP A 50 23.92 -14.46 8.37
C ASP A 50 22.80 -14.07 7.39
N ILE A 51 22.61 -12.78 7.13
CA ILE A 51 21.56 -12.24 6.25
C ILE A 51 22.18 -11.68 4.96
N ARG A 52 22.09 -12.47 3.88
CA ARG A 52 22.53 -12.05 2.56
C ARG A 52 21.40 -11.33 1.84
N VAL A 53 21.71 -10.15 1.29
CA VAL A 53 20.77 -9.28 0.58
C VAL A 53 21.34 -8.95 -0.78
N LEU A 54 20.59 -9.26 -1.84
CA LEU A 54 20.94 -8.98 -3.23
C LEU A 54 19.84 -8.15 -3.88
N ARG A 55 20.22 -7.25 -4.80
CA ARG A 55 19.25 -6.43 -5.52
C ARG A 55 18.37 -7.31 -6.41
N HIS A 56 17.05 -7.16 -6.33
CA HIS A 56 16.10 -7.92 -7.13
C HIS A 56 15.34 -7.01 -8.10
N ARG A 57 16.06 -6.38 -9.05
CA ARG A 57 15.51 -5.33 -9.94
C ARG A 57 14.25 -5.78 -10.71
N GLY A 58 14.19 -7.05 -11.11
CA GLY A 58 13.03 -7.60 -11.83
C GLY A 58 11.73 -7.62 -11.02
N MET A 59 11.80 -7.44 -9.70
CA MET A 59 10.64 -7.37 -8.81
C MET A 59 10.36 -5.95 -8.30
N ASP A 60 11.04 -4.94 -8.82
CA ASP A 60 10.72 -3.55 -8.52
C ASP A 60 9.28 -3.22 -8.92
N ARG A 61 8.62 -2.38 -8.12
CA ARG A 61 7.27 -1.92 -8.42
C ARG A 61 7.29 -0.43 -8.72
N SER A 62 6.99 -0.07 -9.96
CA SER A 62 6.69 1.32 -10.31
C SER A 62 5.29 1.66 -9.85
N MET A 63 5.16 2.73 -9.06
CA MET A 63 3.87 3.26 -8.66
C MET A 63 3.31 4.12 -9.81
N PRO A 64 2.01 4.01 -10.10
CA PRO A 64 1.38 4.85 -11.11
C PRO A 64 1.36 6.30 -10.65
N GLU A 65 1.15 7.21 -11.60
CA GLU A 65 0.80 8.60 -11.30
C GLU A 65 -0.63 8.67 -10.74
N LEU A 66 -0.91 9.72 -9.96
CA LEU A 66 -2.24 9.95 -9.42
C LEU A 66 -3.19 10.33 -10.57
N PRO A 67 -4.31 9.62 -10.77
CA PRO A 67 -5.29 10.00 -11.78
C PRO A 67 -5.89 11.39 -11.50
N PRO A 68 -6.19 12.21 -12.53
CA PRO A 68 -6.78 13.54 -12.35
C PRO A 68 -8.07 13.54 -11.54
N GLU A 69 -8.89 12.49 -11.65
CA GLU A 69 -10.14 12.33 -10.92
C GLU A 69 -9.92 12.22 -9.40
N ALA A 70 -8.76 11.75 -8.97
CA ALA A 70 -8.39 11.66 -7.56
C ALA A 70 -7.71 12.94 -7.03
N ALA A 71 -7.31 13.88 -7.89
CA ALA A 71 -6.60 15.08 -7.48
C ALA A 71 -7.50 16.08 -6.72
N GLY A 72 -8.79 16.12 -7.06
CA GLY A 72 -9.78 16.98 -6.41
C GLY A 72 -10.50 16.35 -5.22
N VAL A 73 -10.16 15.11 -4.87
CA VAL A 73 -10.83 14.37 -3.80
C VAL A 73 -10.21 14.70 -2.44
N SER A 74 -11.04 14.91 -1.44
CA SER A 74 -10.63 15.22 -0.09
C SER A 74 -9.72 14.12 0.49
N LYS A 75 -8.75 14.55 1.31
CA LYS A 75 -7.83 13.62 2.00
C LYS A 75 -8.60 12.55 2.78
N MET A 76 -9.66 12.92 3.49
CA MET A 76 -10.47 11.99 4.28
C MET A 76 -11.17 10.93 3.41
N ALA A 77 -11.65 11.30 2.22
CA ALA A 77 -12.19 10.33 1.27
C ALA A 77 -11.08 9.42 0.72
N LEU A 78 -9.91 9.97 0.37
CA LEU A 78 -8.77 9.18 -0.08
C LEU A 78 -8.23 8.21 1.00
N GLU A 79 -8.29 8.58 2.28
CA GLU A 79 -7.98 7.67 3.40
C GLU A 79 -8.93 6.46 3.43
N LYS A 80 -10.23 6.66 3.16
CA LYS A 80 -11.19 5.56 3.05
C LYS A 80 -10.89 4.67 1.85
N LEU A 81 -10.50 5.25 0.71
CA LEU A 81 -10.06 4.48 -0.46
C LEU A 81 -8.81 3.64 -0.15
N LEU A 82 -7.79 4.24 0.48
CA LEU A 82 -6.58 3.54 0.90
C LEU A 82 -6.90 2.40 1.87
N HIS A 83 -7.78 2.66 2.84
CA HIS A 83 -8.28 1.64 3.74
C HIS A 83 -8.97 0.53 2.93
N ALA A 84 -9.94 0.83 2.06
CA ALA A 84 -10.64 -0.14 1.22
C ALA A 84 -9.69 -1.02 0.40
N CYS A 85 -8.56 -0.45 -0.05
CA CYS A 85 -7.52 -1.14 -0.80
C CYS A 85 -6.47 -1.85 0.08
N GLY A 86 -6.59 -1.81 1.41
CA GLY A 86 -5.69 -2.50 2.34
C GLY A 86 -4.33 -1.83 2.53
N ALA A 87 -4.18 -0.58 2.12
CA ALA A 87 -2.94 0.16 2.33
C ALA A 87 -2.89 0.74 3.75
N THR A 88 -1.78 0.50 4.46
CA THR A 88 -1.42 1.22 5.69
C THR A 88 0.04 1.68 5.62
N ARG A 89 0.48 2.51 6.57
CA ARG A 89 1.89 2.93 6.67
C ARG A 89 2.79 1.78 7.10
N GLU A 90 2.25 0.84 7.86
CA GLU A 90 2.96 -0.32 8.41
C GLU A 90 3.10 -1.45 7.37
N GLN A 91 2.12 -1.56 6.46
CA GLN A 91 1.99 -2.64 5.48
C GLN A 91 1.66 -2.11 4.08
N PRO A 92 2.51 -1.25 3.48
CA PRO A 92 2.28 -0.67 2.15
C PRO A 92 2.29 -1.71 1.02
N GLU A 93 2.83 -2.90 1.24
CA GLU A 93 2.80 -4.04 0.33
C GLU A 93 1.40 -4.67 0.17
N LYS A 94 0.50 -4.45 1.13
CA LYS A 94 -0.89 -4.93 1.07
C LYS A 94 -1.82 -4.03 0.25
N CYS A 95 -1.33 -2.90 -0.25
CA CYS A 95 -2.13 -2.07 -1.15
C CYS A 95 -2.55 -2.87 -2.40
N GLY A 96 -3.86 -3.02 -2.58
CA GLY A 96 -4.50 -3.82 -3.62
C GLY A 96 -4.77 -5.27 -3.24
N SER A 97 -4.52 -5.71 -1.99
CA SER A 97 -4.86 -7.06 -1.52
C SER A 97 -6.37 -7.23 -1.28
N ARG A 98 -7.08 -6.11 -1.16
CA ARG A 98 -8.54 -6.01 -1.11
C ARG A 98 -8.98 -4.80 -1.92
N ASP A 99 -10.28 -4.70 -2.12
CA ASP A 99 -10.89 -3.69 -2.98
C ASP A 99 -12.27 -3.26 -2.49
N HIS A 100 -12.62 -3.51 -1.23
CA HIS A 100 -13.97 -3.25 -0.74
C HIS A 100 -13.97 -2.66 0.66
N PHE A 101 -15.02 -1.91 0.95
CA PHE A 101 -15.24 -1.25 2.21
C PHE A 101 -16.72 -1.31 2.59
N TYR A 102 -16.98 -1.48 3.87
CA TYR A 102 -18.31 -1.58 4.44
C TYR A 102 -18.56 -0.37 5.33
N CYS A 103 -19.62 0.39 5.05
CA CYS A 103 -20.03 1.51 5.89
C CYS A 103 -21.48 1.91 5.62
N SER A 104 -21.91 3.02 6.24
CA SER A 104 -23.20 3.64 5.92
C SER A 104 -23.25 4.11 4.47
N ASN A 105 -24.43 4.01 3.86
CA ASN A 105 -24.70 4.56 2.53
C ASN A 105 -24.77 6.10 2.51
N ASN A 106 -24.84 6.74 3.67
CA ASN A 106 -24.85 8.21 3.83
C ASN A 106 -23.45 8.78 4.13
N ASP A 107 -22.40 7.96 4.05
CA ASP A 107 -21.03 8.42 4.28
C ASP A 107 -20.59 9.39 3.17
N THR A 108 -20.32 10.64 3.55
CA THR A 108 -19.98 11.73 2.62
C THR A 108 -18.68 11.48 1.86
N GLY A 109 -17.67 10.88 2.51
CA GLY A 109 -16.41 10.54 1.85
C GLY A 109 -16.59 9.43 0.82
N MET A 110 -17.45 8.45 1.09
CA MET A 110 -17.80 7.43 0.10
C MET A 110 -18.60 7.99 -1.08
N ALA A 111 -19.54 8.91 -0.81
CA ALA A 111 -20.28 9.60 -1.87
C ALA A 111 -19.35 10.41 -2.79
N GLU A 112 -18.33 11.07 -2.21
CA GLU A 112 -17.29 11.76 -2.96
C GLU A 112 -16.48 10.80 -3.84
N LEU A 113 -16.00 9.67 -3.28
CA LEU A 113 -15.28 8.65 -4.06
C LEU A 113 -16.13 8.05 -5.19
N VAL A 114 -17.43 7.88 -4.98
CA VAL A 114 -18.36 7.40 -6.01
C VAL A 114 -18.54 8.45 -7.11
N THR A 115 -18.69 9.73 -6.73
CA THR A 115 -18.80 10.84 -7.68
C THR A 115 -17.55 10.98 -8.53
N ALA A 116 -16.37 10.77 -7.94
CA ALA A 116 -15.09 10.75 -8.65
C ALA A 116 -14.84 9.45 -9.45
N GLY A 117 -15.76 8.46 -9.41
CA GLY A 117 -15.61 7.19 -10.11
C GLY A 117 -14.55 6.24 -9.52
N LEU A 118 -14.05 6.52 -8.31
CA LEU A 118 -13.02 5.72 -7.63
C LEU A 118 -13.62 4.52 -6.89
N MET A 119 -14.87 4.63 -6.45
CA MET A 119 -15.62 3.55 -5.82
C MET A 119 -16.97 3.36 -6.50
N ARG A 120 -17.58 2.18 -6.33
CA ARG A 120 -18.96 1.90 -6.74
C ARG A 120 -19.70 1.13 -5.64
N PRO A 121 -21.01 1.37 -5.44
CA PRO A 121 -21.80 0.53 -4.54
C PRO A 121 -21.93 -0.89 -5.11
N LYS A 122 -21.87 -1.89 -4.23
CA LYS A 122 -21.91 -3.34 -4.51
C LYS A 122 -23.08 -4.02 -3.79
N GLY A 123 -24.18 -3.29 -3.58
CA GLY A 123 -25.42 -3.81 -2.98
C GLY A 123 -25.64 -3.41 -1.51
N SER A 124 -26.71 -3.93 -0.92
CA SER A 124 -27.08 -3.66 0.47
C SER A 124 -26.14 -4.33 1.48
N GLY A 125 -25.90 -3.65 2.60
CA GLY A 125 -25.16 -4.17 3.75
C GLY A 125 -25.98 -5.12 4.62
N TRP A 126 -25.46 -5.41 5.82
CA TRP A 126 -26.10 -6.30 6.78
C TRP A 126 -27.34 -5.65 7.43
N ALA A 127 -27.31 -4.34 7.66
CA ALA A 127 -28.46 -3.57 8.13
C ALA A 127 -28.98 -2.54 7.11
N LYS A 128 -30.18 -2.04 7.37
CA LYS A 128 -30.80 -0.95 6.61
C LYS A 128 -29.93 0.31 6.72
N GLY A 129 -29.56 0.89 5.59
CA GLY A 129 -28.70 2.09 5.55
C GLY A 129 -27.19 1.78 5.49
N GLU A 130 -26.81 0.51 5.36
CA GLU A 130 -25.42 0.10 5.17
C GLU A 130 -25.20 -0.42 3.75
N CYS A 131 -23.97 -0.32 3.24
CA CYS A 131 -23.63 -0.68 1.87
C CYS A 131 -22.18 -1.16 1.79
N TYR A 132 -21.94 -2.14 0.92
CA TYR A 132 -20.58 -2.45 0.47
C TYR A 132 -20.22 -1.57 -0.70
N PHE A 133 -19.05 -0.95 -0.65
CA PHE A 133 -18.47 -0.24 -1.77
C PHE A 133 -17.26 -1.02 -2.27
N GLN A 134 -17.04 -1.01 -3.59
CA GLN A 134 -15.91 -1.64 -4.24
C GLN A 134 -15.09 -0.60 -5.01
N ALA A 135 -13.78 -0.62 -4.86
CA ALA A 135 -12.85 0.18 -5.62
C ALA A 135 -12.93 -0.20 -7.10
N THR A 136 -13.12 0.80 -7.95
CA THR A 136 -13.01 0.63 -9.39
C THR A 136 -11.54 0.40 -9.77
N GLN A 137 -11.28 0.06 -11.03
CA GLN A 137 -9.90 0.00 -11.52
C GLN A 137 -9.18 1.34 -11.33
N LEU A 138 -9.88 2.46 -11.57
CA LEU A 138 -9.37 3.81 -11.34
C LEU A 138 -9.06 4.04 -9.85
N GLY A 139 -9.95 3.63 -8.95
CA GLY A 139 -9.73 3.68 -7.50
C GLY A 139 -8.51 2.87 -7.04
N GLN A 140 -8.30 1.67 -7.60
CA GLN A 140 -7.12 0.87 -7.29
C GLN A 140 -5.82 1.51 -7.81
N ILE A 141 -5.84 2.15 -8.98
CA ILE A 141 -4.71 2.92 -9.51
C ILE A 141 -4.41 4.09 -8.59
N ALA A 142 -5.42 4.88 -8.21
CA ALA A 142 -5.28 6.00 -7.28
C ALA A 142 -4.73 5.54 -5.93
N ALA A 143 -5.25 4.45 -5.36
CA ALA A 143 -4.74 3.90 -4.10
C ALA A 143 -3.26 3.50 -4.19
N ARG A 144 -2.83 2.88 -5.31
CA ARG A 144 -1.42 2.55 -5.55
C ARG A 144 -0.55 3.79 -5.75
N ALA A 145 -1.07 4.81 -6.42
CA ALA A 145 -0.38 6.09 -6.60
C ALA A 145 -0.16 6.80 -5.25
N LEU A 146 -1.11 6.72 -4.33
CA LEU A 146 -1.01 7.33 -3.00
C LEU A 146 -0.20 6.48 -2.01
N CYS A 147 -0.09 5.18 -2.25
CA CYS A 147 0.55 4.24 -1.33
C CYS A 147 2.01 4.63 -1.01
N PRO A 148 2.45 4.53 0.26
CA PRO A 148 3.84 4.78 0.62
C PRO A 148 4.77 3.78 -0.08
N LEU A 149 6.04 4.15 -0.31
CA LEU A 149 6.99 3.22 -0.90
C LEU A 149 7.45 2.19 0.13
N TYR A 150 7.73 2.61 1.35
CA TYR A 150 8.28 1.76 2.40
C TYR A 150 7.52 1.90 3.72
N ARG A 151 7.74 0.94 4.62
CA ARG A 151 7.13 0.94 5.96
C ARG A 151 7.51 2.22 6.71
N GLY A 152 6.51 2.90 7.26
CA GLY A 152 6.68 4.11 8.07
C GLY A 152 6.70 5.42 7.27
N ASP A 153 6.88 5.36 5.95
CA ASP A 153 6.74 6.53 5.07
C ASP A 153 5.31 7.11 5.18
N ASP A 154 5.15 8.39 4.83
CA ASP A 154 3.82 8.99 4.66
C ASP A 154 3.23 8.62 3.29
N PHE A 155 1.91 8.72 3.16
CA PHE A 155 1.23 8.60 1.88
C PHE A 155 1.60 9.77 0.98
N ALA A 156 1.57 9.53 -0.34
CA ALA A 156 1.84 10.55 -1.34
C ALA A 156 0.60 11.42 -1.58
N TRP A 157 0.17 12.14 -0.56
CA TRP A 157 -0.98 13.03 -0.64
C TRP A 157 -0.81 14.04 -1.79
N PRO A 158 -1.85 14.31 -2.59
CA PRO A 158 -1.80 15.42 -3.52
C PRO A 158 -1.61 16.70 -2.71
N GLU A 159 -0.74 17.59 -3.18
CA GLU A 159 -0.68 18.95 -2.66
C GLU A 159 -2.04 19.59 -2.95
N VAL A 160 -2.83 19.83 -1.90
CA VAL A 160 -4.09 20.55 -2.05
C VAL A 160 -3.69 21.97 -2.45
N ALA A 161 -4.05 22.39 -3.66
CA ALA A 161 -3.91 23.78 -4.06
C ALA A 161 -4.68 24.63 -3.02
N ALA A 162 -3.95 25.48 -2.31
CA ALA A 162 -4.49 26.42 -1.34
C ALA A 162 -5.38 27.46 -2.01
#